data_AF-A0A7W8Q6S2-F1
#
_entry.id   AF-A0A7W8Q6S2-F1
#
_cell.length_a   1.000
_cell.length_b   1.000
_cell.length_c   1.000
_cell.angle_alpha   90.00
_cell.angle_beta   90.00
_cell.angle_gamma   90.00
#
_symmetry.space_group_name_H-M   'P 1'
#
loop_
_entity.id
_entity.type
_entity.pdbx_description
1 polymer ?
#
loop_
_entity_poly.entity_id
_entity_poly.type
_entity_poly.pdbx_seq_one_letter_code
_entity_poly.pdbx_strand_id
1 'polypeptide(L)'
;MRKTIADAPKLSEGRFVTADGMTLYTFDNDTTPGVSACTGGCMSNWPAATAEPTDKPSGDWTLIPSPDGKQQWAYKGHPLYHYAADKQAGDAKGDGFKEIWHIARP
;
A
#
# COMPACT_ATOMS: atom_id res chain seq x y z
N MET A 1 -4.11 7.13 24.40
CA MET A 1 -4.52 6.78 23.02
C MET A 1 -3.31 6.98 22.11
N ARG A 2 -2.56 5.93 21.81
CA ARG A 2 -1.42 6.05 20.88
C ARG A 2 -1.99 6.15 19.47
N LYS A 3 -2.02 7.38 18.93
CA LYS A 3 -2.17 7.60 17.50
C LYS A 3 -0.98 6.89 16.85
N THR A 4 -1.27 5.82 16.14
CA THR A 4 -0.30 4.86 15.63
C THR A 4 0.68 5.58 14.71
N ILE A 5 1.96 5.46 15.04
CA ILE A 5 3.07 5.69 14.11
C ILE A 5 2.83 4.67 12.99
N ALA A 6 2.81 5.07 11.71
CA ALA A 6 2.57 4.09 10.64
C ALA A 6 3.80 3.17 10.56
N ASP A 7 3.75 1.98 11.16
CA ASP A 7 4.86 1.04 11.06
C ASP A 7 4.97 0.49 9.64
N ALA A 8 6.15 -0.02 9.29
CA ALA A 8 6.35 -0.80 8.09
C ALA A 8 5.27 -1.89 7.95
N PRO A 9 4.76 -2.14 6.73
CA PRO A 9 3.78 -3.19 6.52
C PRO A 9 4.28 -4.56 7.00
N LYS A 10 3.35 -5.37 7.48
CA LYS A 10 3.60 -6.68 8.09
C LYS A 10 3.11 -7.78 7.15
N LEU A 11 3.73 -8.96 7.24
CA LEU A 11 3.21 -10.16 6.59
C LEU A 11 2.22 -10.85 7.54
N SER A 12 0.99 -11.08 7.09
CA SER A 12 -0.04 -11.83 7.82
C SER A 12 -0.74 -12.78 6.86
N GLU A 13 -0.76 -14.08 7.17
CA GLU A 13 -1.45 -15.10 6.34
C GLU A 13 -1.09 -15.03 4.84
N GLY A 14 0.17 -14.72 4.52
CA GLY A 14 0.65 -14.65 3.13
C GLY A 14 0.28 -13.38 2.36
N ARG A 15 -0.23 -12.34 3.02
CA ARG A 15 -0.50 -11.01 2.46
C ARG A 15 0.15 -9.90 3.27
N PHE A 16 0.48 -8.79 2.62
CA PHE A 16 0.91 -7.60 3.31
C PHE A 16 -0.29 -6.86 3.91
N VAL A 17 -0.13 -6.46 5.16
CA VAL A 17 -1.12 -5.70 5.92
C VAL A 17 -0.45 -4.53 6.65
N THR A 18 -1.20 -3.50 6.98
CA THR A 18 -0.74 -2.45 7.88
C THR A 18 -0.61 -2.93 9.32
N ALA A 19 -0.08 -2.06 10.20
CA ALA A 19 0.08 -2.36 11.61
C ALA A 19 -1.22 -2.75 12.33
N ASP A 20 -2.36 -2.21 11.89
CA ASP A 20 -3.73 -2.48 12.36
C ASP A 20 -4.44 -3.61 11.57
N GLY A 21 -3.75 -4.24 10.61
CA GLY A 21 -4.25 -5.44 9.91
C GLY A 21 -5.08 -5.17 8.66
N MET A 22 -5.09 -3.95 8.13
CA MET A 22 -5.73 -3.65 6.84
C MET A 22 -4.92 -4.23 5.69
N THR A 23 -5.58 -4.91 4.75
CA THR A 23 -4.93 -5.49 3.56
C THR A 23 -4.38 -4.39 2.65
N LEU A 24 -3.18 -4.64 2.11
CA LEU A 24 -2.55 -3.80 1.11
C LEU A 24 -2.57 -4.46 -0.27
N TYR A 25 -2.52 -3.63 -1.31
CA TYR A 25 -2.68 -4.03 -2.69
C TYR A 25 -1.58 -3.48 -3.59
N THR A 26 -1.34 -4.17 -4.70
CA THR A 26 -0.52 -3.70 -5.82
C THR A 26 -1.40 -3.41 -7.03
N PHE A 27 -0.90 -2.58 -7.94
CA PHE A 27 -1.61 -2.13 -9.14
C PHE A 27 -0.83 -2.52 -10.40
N ASP A 28 -1.45 -3.25 -11.32
CA ASP A 28 -0.76 -3.76 -12.52
C ASP A 28 -0.27 -2.65 -13.47
N ASN A 29 -0.90 -1.47 -13.42
CA ASN A 29 -0.47 -0.33 -14.23
C ASN A 29 0.77 0.37 -13.64
N ASP A 30 1.24 0.00 -12.45
CA ASP A 30 2.52 0.45 -11.90
C ASP A 30 3.67 -0.33 -12.56
N THR A 31 3.88 -0.06 -13.84
CA THR A 31 4.86 -0.79 -14.68
C THR A 31 6.30 -0.35 -14.45
N THR A 32 6.50 0.79 -13.80
CA THR A 32 7.83 1.38 -13.55
C THR A 32 8.14 1.26 -12.06
N PRO A 33 9.24 0.58 -11.68
CA PRO A 33 9.61 0.42 -10.27
C PRO A 33 9.68 1.75 -9.54
N GLY A 34 8.97 1.83 -8.42
CA GLY A 34 8.92 2.99 -7.55
C GLY A 34 8.17 4.20 -8.11
N VAL A 35 7.37 4.01 -9.16
CA VAL A 35 6.51 5.05 -9.73
C VAL A 35 5.06 4.57 -9.70
N SER A 36 4.21 5.35 -9.04
CA SER A 36 2.75 5.13 -9.03
C SER A 36 2.11 5.72 -10.28
N ALA A 37 1.37 4.91 -11.04
CA ALA A 37 0.45 5.34 -12.08
C ALA A 37 -0.91 5.79 -11.50
N CYS A 38 -1.20 5.46 -10.24
CA CYS A 38 -2.43 5.83 -9.56
C CYS A 38 -2.40 7.31 -9.14
N THR A 39 -3.02 8.17 -9.95
CA THR A 39 -3.10 9.62 -9.72
C THR A 39 -4.55 10.11 -9.73
N GLY A 40 -4.79 11.31 -9.18
CA GLY A 40 -6.09 11.96 -9.19
C GLY A 40 -7.20 11.09 -8.59
N GLY A 41 -8.28 10.86 -9.35
CA GLY A 41 -9.44 10.06 -8.88
C GLY A 41 -9.13 8.59 -8.56
N CYS A 42 -8.00 8.05 -9.04
CA CYS A 42 -7.53 6.73 -8.61
C CYS A 42 -7.27 6.71 -7.09
N MET A 43 -6.58 7.73 -6.57
CA MET A 43 -6.19 7.83 -5.16
C MET A 43 -7.37 7.95 -4.20
N SER A 44 -8.54 8.39 -4.69
CA SER A 44 -9.77 8.41 -3.86
C SER A 44 -10.29 7.00 -3.55
N ASN A 45 -10.08 6.05 -4.46
CA ASN A 45 -10.48 4.66 -4.27
C ASN A 45 -9.32 3.78 -3.76
N TRP A 46 -8.10 4.14 -4.16
CA TRP A 46 -6.87 3.42 -3.87
C TRP A 46 -5.84 4.36 -3.25
N PRO A 47 -6.07 4.83 -2.01
CA PRO A 47 -5.12 5.73 -1.38
C PRO A 47 -3.78 5.03 -1.14
N ALA A 48 -2.68 5.76 -1.31
CA ALA A 48 -1.33 5.26 -1.06
C ALA A 48 -1.20 4.75 0.39
N ALA A 49 -0.49 3.64 0.57
CA ALA A 49 -0.03 3.19 1.89
C ALA A 49 1.12 4.10 2.34
N THR A 50 0.76 5.22 2.98
CA THR A 50 1.72 6.27 3.33
C THR A 50 2.68 5.82 4.43
N ALA A 51 3.95 6.19 4.28
CA ALA A 51 4.96 6.05 5.30
C ALA A 51 5.11 7.36 6.09
N GLU A 52 5.46 7.25 7.37
CA GLU A 52 5.80 8.37 8.23
C GLU A 52 7.28 8.76 8.06
N PRO A 53 7.66 10.01 8.37
CA PRO A 53 9.05 10.47 8.25
C PRO A 53 10.07 9.68 9.10
N THR A 54 9.59 9.00 10.15
CA THR A 54 10.42 8.17 11.02
C THR A 54 10.65 6.77 10.48
N ASP A 55 9.92 6.37 9.45
CA ASP A 55 10.01 5.04 8.87
C ASP A 55 11.34 4.85 8.14
N LYS A 56 11.88 3.65 8.31
CA LYS A 56 13.14 3.25 7.70
C LYS A 56 12.92 1.95 6.93
N PRO A 57 12.90 2.00 5.59
CA PRO A 57 12.79 0.80 4.79
C PRO A 57 14.03 -0.08 4.98
N SER A 58 13.86 -1.40 4.83
CA SER A 58 14.96 -2.37 4.89
C SER A 58 14.64 -3.60 4.03
N GLY A 59 15.68 -4.31 3.57
CA GLY A 59 15.51 -5.44 2.67
C GLY A 59 14.87 -5.01 1.35
N ASP A 60 13.80 -5.71 0.95
CA ASP A 60 13.04 -5.42 -0.28
C ASP A 60 12.05 -4.25 -0.16
N TRP A 61 11.89 -3.69 1.04
CA TRP A 61 11.05 -2.52 1.26
C TRP A 61 11.75 -1.26 0.77
N THR A 62 10.98 -0.36 0.17
CA THR A 62 11.44 0.97 -0.21
C THR A 62 10.38 2.02 0.11
N LEU A 63 10.82 3.27 0.22
CA LEU A 63 9.94 4.44 0.29
C LEU A 63 10.06 5.22 -1.01
N ILE A 64 8.92 5.56 -1.60
CA ILE A 64 8.85 6.26 -2.87
C ILE A 64 8.02 7.53 -2.73
N PRO A 65 8.30 8.57 -3.53
CA PRO A 65 7.44 9.74 -3.57
C PRO A 65 6.07 9.35 -4.13
N SER A 66 5.02 9.61 -3.36
CA SER A 66 3.64 9.50 -3.82
C SER A 66 3.23 10.78 -4.57
N PRO A 67 2.32 10.69 -5.56
CA PRO A 67 1.78 11.85 -6.26
C PRO A 67 1.11 12.91 -5.36
N ASP A 68 0.71 12.55 -4.14
CA ASP A 68 0.16 13.49 -3.13
C ASP A 68 1.23 14.22 -2.29
N GLY A 69 2.51 14.02 -2.59
CA GLY A 69 3.64 14.68 -1.93
C GLY A 69 4.09 14.01 -0.62
N LYS A 70 3.52 12.85 -0.27
CA LYS A 70 3.97 12.04 0.88
C LYS A 70 4.91 10.93 0.42
N GLN A 71 5.49 10.21 1.39
CA GLN A 71 6.18 8.94 1.12
C GLN A 71 5.16 7.81 1.11
N GLN A 72 5.34 6.85 0.22
CA GLN A 72 4.53 5.65 0.10
C GLN A 72 5.42 4.42 0.22
N TRP A 73 4.90 3.40 0.90
CA TRP A 73 5.54 2.10 0.99
C TRP A 73 5.49 1.39 -0.37
N ALA A 74 6.63 0.82 -0.76
CA ALA A 74 6.73 -0.08 -1.90
C ALA A 74 7.49 -1.35 -1.50
N TYR A 75 7.16 -2.46 -2.15
CA TYR A 75 7.83 -3.74 -1.96
C TYR A 75 8.35 -4.26 -3.29
N LYS A 76 9.66 -4.55 -3.38
CA LYS A 76 10.35 -4.91 -4.64
C LYS A 76 10.05 -3.95 -5.80
N GLY A 77 9.86 -2.67 -5.47
CA GLY A 77 9.55 -1.62 -6.44
C GLY A 77 8.06 -1.46 -6.79
N HIS A 78 7.16 -2.29 -6.26
CA HIS A 78 5.71 -2.12 -6.45
C HIS A 78 5.11 -1.22 -5.37
N PRO A 79 4.52 -0.07 -5.73
CA PRO A 79 3.80 0.80 -4.79
C PRO A 79 2.64 0.05 -4.11
N LEU A 80 2.45 0.28 -2.82
CA LEU A 80 1.36 -0.34 -2.05
C LEU A 80 0.21 0.62 -1.78
N TYR A 81 -1.01 0.11 -1.84
CA TYR A 81 -2.24 0.90 -1.68
C TYR A 81 -3.19 0.26 -0.69
N HIS A 82 -4.02 1.10 -0.10
CA HIS A 82 -5.25 0.71 0.57
C HIS A 82 -6.39 0.61 -0.44
N TYR A 83 -7.49 -0.03 -0.04
CA TYR A 83 -8.75 0.05 -0.76
C TYR A 83 -9.81 0.77 0.08
N ALA A 84 -10.41 1.83 -0.47
CA ALA A 84 -11.33 2.70 0.27
C ALA A 84 -12.60 1.99 0.77
N ALA A 85 -12.99 0.86 0.16
CA ALA A 85 -14.15 0.07 0.58
C ALA A 85 -13.84 -0.95 1.69
N ASP A 86 -12.57 -1.22 1.98
CA ASP A 86 -12.18 -2.01 3.15
C ASP A 86 -12.37 -1.18 4.42
N LYS A 87 -13.01 -1.76 5.44
CA LYS A 87 -13.42 -1.05 6.67
C LYS A 87 -12.84 -1.65 7.95
N GLN A 88 -12.28 -2.85 7.87
CA GLN A 88 -11.74 -3.56 9.02
C GLN A 88 -10.59 -4.48 8.63
N ALA A 89 -9.79 -4.87 9.63
CA ALA A 89 -8.71 -5.82 9.44
C ALA A 89 -9.21 -7.12 8.80
N GLY A 90 -8.43 -7.64 7.86
CA GLY A 90 -8.77 -8.85 7.10
C GLY A 90 -9.76 -8.64 5.95
N ASP A 91 -10.38 -7.46 5.80
CA ASP A 91 -11.08 -7.12 4.56
C ASP A 91 -10.11 -7.19 3.38
N ALA A 92 -10.56 -7.77 2.28
CA ALA A 92 -9.77 -7.95 1.07
C ALA A 92 -10.62 -7.68 -0.20
N LYS A 93 -11.56 -6.72 -0.13
CA LYS A 93 -12.60 -6.54 -1.17
C LYS A 93 -12.06 -5.93 -2.45
N GLY A 94 -10.83 -5.42 -2.43
CA GLY A 94 -10.16 -4.85 -3.58
C GLY A 94 -9.54 -5.90 -4.52
N ASP A 95 -9.39 -7.15 -4.06
CA ASP A 95 -8.74 -8.19 -4.86
C ASP A 95 -9.53 -8.47 -6.14
N GLY A 96 -8.83 -8.49 -7.28
CA GLY A 96 -9.44 -8.67 -8.59
C GLY A 96 -10.28 -7.49 -9.08
N PHE A 97 -10.25 -6.33 -8.41
CA PHE A 97 -10.99 -5.16 -8.89
C PHE A 97 -10.49 -4.76 -10.29
N LYS A 98 -11.41 -4.80 -11.28
CA LYS A 98 -11.07 -4.62 -12.70
C LYS A 98 -9.94 -5.54 -13.20
N GLU A 99 -9.69 -6.66 -12.50
CA GLU A 99 -8.65 -7.65 -12.84
C GLU A 99 -7.21 -7.11 -12.81
N ILE A 100 -6.99 -5.89 -12.31
CA ILE A 100 -5.69 -5.18 -12.32
C ILE A 100 -5.22 -4.75 -10.93
N TRP A 101 -6.00 -5.07 -9.89
CA TRP A 101 -5.67 -4.82 -8.50
C TRP A 101 -5.60 -6.14 -7.76
N HIS A 102 -4.51 -6.36 -7.05
CA HIS A 102 -4.23 -7.64 -6.40
C HIS A 102 -3.76 -7.42 -4.98
N ILE A 103 -4.10 -8.34 -4.09
CA ILE A 103 -3.54 -8.35 -2.74
C ILE A 103 -2.00 -8.40 -2.85
N ALA A 104 -1.33 -7.50 -2.15
CA ALA A 104 0.11 -7.44 -2.12
C ALA A 104 0.67 -8.62 -1.31
N ARG A 105 1.68 -9.29 -1.86
CA ARG A 105 2.35 -10.47 -1.27
C ARG A 105 3.86 -10.40 -1.51
N PRO A 106 4.69 -11.14 -0.73
CA PRO A 106 6.14 -11.21 -0.94
C PRO A 106 6.59 -11.76 -2.31
#